data_AF-A0A5J4RZC4-F1
#
_entry.id   AF-A0A5J4RZC4-F1
#
_cell.length_a   1.000
_cell.length_b   1.000
_cell.length_c   1.000
_cell.angle_alpha   90.00
_cell.angle_beta   90.00
_cell.angle_gamma   90.00
#
_symmetry.space_group_name_H-M   'P 1'
#
loop_
_entity.id
_entity.type
_entity.pdbx_description
1 polymer ?
#
loop_
_entity_poly.entity_id
_entity_poly.type
_entity_poly.pdbx_seq_one_letter_code
_entity_poly.pdbx_strand_id
1 'polypeptide(L)'
;MQKSILLISILFKMDLNIIHGELQEIKQLTLLSAKKALSMDDASLLTGLSKSHLYKLVCAKKIPYYKSQGGKLTYFEKSELEARQLMHRVSTSDEIEAKAQTYCIGNKKGGKK
;
A
#
# COMPACT_ATOMS: atom_id res chain seq x y z
N MET A 1 26.29 15.36 -43.37
CA MET A 1 25.43 16.27 -42.57
C MET A 1 24.05 15.70 -42.26
N GLN A 2 23.24 15.27 -43.24
CA GLN A 2 21.88 14.76 -42.98
C GLN A 2 21.78 13.57 -41.99
N LYS A 3 22.72 12.62 -42.01
CA LYS A 3 22.74 11.48 -41.05
C LYS A 3 22.88 11.93 -39.58
N SER A 4 23.65 12.98 -39.30
CA SER A 4 23.85 13.50 -37.94
C SER A 4 22.59 14.22 -37.44
N ILE A 5 21.95 15.01 -38.30
CA ILE A 5 20.68 15.69 -38.01
C ILE A 5 19.57 14.67 -37.71
N LEU A 6 19.49 13.60 -38.50
CA LEU A 6 18.53 12.52 -38.27
C LEU A 6 18.76 11.84 -36.91
N LEU A 7 20.02 11.56 -36.56
CA LEU A 7 20.37 10.92 -35.29
C LEU A 7 19.99 11.80 -34.08
N ILE A 8 20.27 13.11 -34.14
CA ILE A 8 19.90 14.06 -33.09
C ILE A 8 18.37 14.15 -32.95
N SER A 9 17.65 14.17 -34.08
CA SER A 9 16.18 14.21 -34.05
C SER A 9 15.58 12.93 -33.46
N ILE A 10 16.17 11.76 -33.74
CA ILE A 10 15.77 10.48 -33.15
C ILE A 10 16.02 10.47 -31.64
N LEU A 11 17.22 10.86 -31.20
CA LEU A 11 17.59 10.92 -29.79
C LEU A 11 16.64 11.84 -29.01
N PHE A 12 16.42 13.06 -29.51
CA PHE A 12 15.49 14.00 -28.87
C PHE A 12 14.06 13.45 -28.79
N LYS A 13 13.61 12.72 -29.82
CA LYS A 13 12.29 12.08 -29.82
C LYS A 13 12.19 10.92 -28.83
N MET A 14 13.28 10.16 -28.63
CA MET A 14 13.35 9.13 -27.59
C MET A 14 13.27 9.74 -26.20
N ASP A 15 14.06 10.79 -25.92
CA ASP A 15 14.04 11.48 -24.63
C ASP A 15 12.66 12.07 -24.31
N LEU A 16 12.01 12.68 -25.29
CA LEU A 16 10.66 13.23 -25.13
C LEU A 16 9.62 12.16 -24.79
N ASN A 17 9.73 10.98 -25.42
CA ASN A 17 8.84 9.86 -25.13
C ASN A 17 9.04 9.31 -23.71
N ILE A 18 10.29 9.25 -23.24
CA ILE A 18 10.61 8.82 -21.87
C ILE A 18 9.97 9.80 -20.87
N ILE A 19 10.21 11.10 -21.04
CA ILE A 19 9.66 12.14 -20.16
C ILE A 19 8.12 12.11 -20.17
N HIS A 20 7.51 11.92 -21.34
CA HIS A 20 6.05 11.81 -21.43
C HIS A 20 5.53 10.59 -20.67
N GLY A 21 6.22 9.45 -20.75
CA GLY A 21 5.89 8.23 -20.02
C GLY A 21 5.90 8.45 -18.50
N GLU A 22 7.01 8.96 -17.98
CA GLU A 22 7.18 9.28 -16.55
C GLU A 22 6.10 10.26 -16.06
N LEU A 23 5.76 11.27 -16.87
CA LEU A 23 4.71 12.23 -16.52
C LEU A 23 3.32 11.58 -16.42
N GLN A 24 3.00 10.63 -17.29
CA GLN A 24 1.74 9.88 -17.20
C GLN A 24 1.69 9.02 -15.94
N GLU A 25 2.80 8.37 -15.57
CA GLU A 25 2.90 7.56 -14.36
C GLU A 25 2.70 8.42 -13.10
N ILE A 26 3.40 9.56 -13.01
CA ILE A 26 3.25 10.50 -11.89
C ILE A 26 1.80 10.99 -11.78
N LYS A 27 1.15 11.30 -12.91
CA LYS A 27 -0.26 11.70 -12.94
C LYS A 27 -1.17 10.60 -12.38
N GLN A 28 -0.95 9.34 -12.75
CA GLN A 28 -1.72 8.21 -12.24
C GLN A 28 -1.54 8.03 -10.73
N LEU A 29 -0.30 8.10 -10.22
CA LEU A 29 0.00 8.02 -8.80
C LEU A 29 -0.62 9.18 -8.00
N THR A 30 -0.61 10.38 -8.55
CA THR A 30 -1.22 11.57 -7.93
C THR A 30 -2.74 11.41 -7.82
N LEU A 31 -3.40 10.92 -8.89
CA LEU A 31 -4.84 10.65 -8.88
C LEU A 31 -5.19 9.55 -7.88
N LEU A 32 -4.40 8.48 -7.81
CA LEU A 32 -4.56 7.43 -6.81
C LEU A 32 -4.47 8.00 -5.39
N SER A 33 -3.51 8.90 -5.15
CA SER A 33 -3.32 9.52 -3.84
C SER A 33 -4.54 10.34 -3.40
N ALA A 34 -5.16 11.09 -4.33
CA ALA A 34 -6.33 11.92 -4.06
C ALA A 34 -7.65 11.13 -3.96
N LYS A 35 -7.70 9.90 -4.47
CA LYS A 35 -8.93 9.10 -4.53
C LYS A 35 -9.31 8.55 -3.15
N LYS A 36 -10.54 8.84 -2.71
CA LYS A 36 -11.07 8.29 -1.44
C LYS A 36 -11.48 6.82 -1.54
N ALA A 37 -12.16 6.45 -2.63
CA ALA A 37 -12.67 5.11 -2.87
C ALA A 37 -11.82 4.39 -3.93
N LEU A 38 -11.08 3.37 -3.51
CA LEU A 38 -10.16 2.61 -4.34
C LEU A 38 -10.90 1.44 -5.01
N SER A 39 -10.62 1.20 -6.29
CA SER A 39 -10.99 -0.03 -6.98
C SER A 39 -10.05 -1.18 -6.61
N MET A 40 -10.30 -2.37 -7.16
CA MET A 40 -9.41 -3.52 -6.97
C MET A 40 -8.00 -3.28 -7.52
N ASP A 41 -7.88 -2.61 -8.67
CA ASP A 41 -6.59 -2.27 -9.27
C ASP A 41 -5.84 -1.23 -8.41
N ASP A 42 -6.56 -0.19 -7.97
CA ASP A 42 -6.03 0.85 -7.09
C ASP A 42 -5.53 0.28 -5.75
N ALA A 43 -6.33 -0.60 -5.12
CA ALA A 43 -5.97 -1.25 -3.87
C ALA A 43 -4.79 -2.21 -4.04
N SER A 44 -4.68 -2.90 -5.19
CA SER A 44 -3.54 -3.74 -5.53
C SER A 44 -2.27 -2.91 -5.64
N LEU A 45 -2.35 -1.76 -6.31
CA LEU A 45 -1.24 -0.82 -6.47
C LEU A 45 -0.83 -0.19 -5.12
N LEU A 46 -1.80 0.23 -4.31
CA LEU A 46 -1.53 0.85 -3.00
C LEU A 46 -0.95 -0.13 -1.99
N THR A 47 -1.48 -1.36 -1.92
CA THR A 47 -1.08 -2.34 -0.90
C THR A 47 0.10 -3.21 -1.32
N GLY A 48 0.45 -3.21 -2.61
CA GLY A 48 1.42 -4.15 -3.21
C GLY A 48 0.94 -5.60 -3.26
N LEU A 49 -0.30 -5.89 -2.84
CA LEU A 49 -0.88 -7.23 -2.90
C LEU A 49 -1.41 -7.51 -4.30
N SER A 50 -1.30 -8.78 -4.75
CA SER A 50 -1.94 -9.18 -6.00
C SER A 50 -3.47 -9.14 -5.89
N LYS A 51 -4.15 -8.87 -7.01
CA LYS A 51 -5.61 -8.88 -7.08
C LYS A 51 -6.24 -10.16 -6.56
N SER A 52 -5.67 -11.32 -6.91
CA SER A 52 -6.14 -12.62 -6.41
C SER A 52 -6.07 -12.70 -4.88
N HIS A 53 -5.02 -12.15 -4.27
CA HIS A 53 -4.91 -12.09 -2.83
C HIS A 53 -5.97 -11.15 -2.22
N LEU A 54 -6.15 -9.96 -2.79
CA LEU A 54 -7.21 -9.05 -2.35
C LEU A 54 -8.60 -9.68 -2.45
N TYR A 55 -8.91 -10.38 -3.55
CA TYR A 55 -10.18 -11.12 -3.68
C TYR A 55 -10.36 -12.17 -2.57
N LYS A 56 -9.31 -12.94 -2.25
CA LYS A 56 -9.35 -13.89 -1.12
C LYS A 56 -9.65 -13.20 0.20
N LEU A 57 -9.05 -12.04 0.46
CA LEU A 57 -9.28 -11.26 1.68
C LEU A 57 -10.71 -10.69 1.74
N VAL A 58 -11.26 -10.22 0.60
CA VAL A 58 -12.64 -9.75 0.48
C VAL A 58 -13.62 -10.90 0.72
N CYS A 59 -13.45 -12.02 0.03
CA CYS A 59 -14.32 -13.19 0.20
C CYS A 59 -14.28 -13.75 1.62
N ALA A 60 -13.11 -13.76 2.25
CA ALA A 60 -12.94 -14.15 3.65
C ALA A 60 -13.34 -13.07 4.66
N LYS A 61 -13.79 -11.89 4.21
CA LYS A 61 -14.17 -10.73 5.04
C LYS A 61 -13.07 -10.29 6.02
N LYS A 62 -11.79 -10.39 5.62
CA LYS A 62 -10.62 -10.07 6.44
C LYS A 62 -10.14 -8.61 6.32
N ILE A 63 -10.68 -7.88 5.35
CA ILE A 63 -10.42 -6.46 5.10
C ILE A 63 -11.74 -5.71 4.94
N PRO A 64 -11.83 -4.44 5.36
CA PRO A 64 -12.99 -3.59 5.08
C PRO A 64 -13.18 -3.42 3.57
N TYR A 65 -14.42 -3.57 3.09
CA TYR A 65 -14.75 -3.33 1.69
C TYR A 65 -16.21 -2.90 1.54
N TYR A 66 -16.49 -2.22 0.44
CA TYR A 66 -17.80 -1.74 0.03
C TYR A 66 -18.19 -2.37 -1.30
N LYS A 67 -19.50 -2.47 -1.54
CA LYS A 67 -20.05 -2.99 -2.80
C LYS A 67 -20.87 -1.90 -3.48
N SER A 68 -20.85 -1.86 -4.81
CA SER A 68 -21.77 -1.00 -5.57
C SER A 68 -23.21 -1.42 -5.32
N GLN A 69 -24.15 -0.53 -5.64
CA GLN A 69 -25.54 -0.93 -5.87
C GLN A 69 -25.54 -2.09 -6.88
N GLY A 70 -26.17 -3.22 -6.52
CA GLY A 70 -26.16 -4.45 -7.32
C GLY A 70 -24.92 -5.36 -7.18
N GLY A 71 -23.97 -5.06 -6.28
CA GLY A 71 -22.93 -6.01 -5.83
C GLY A 71 -21.79 -6.32 -6.83
N LYS A 72 -21.85 -5.79 -8.05
CA LYS A 72 -20.90 -6.10 -9.14
C LYS A 72 -19.49 -5.57 -8.87
N LEU A 73 -19.37 -4.36 -8.32
CA LEU A 73 -18.09 -3.72 -8.06
C LEU A 73 -17.76 -3.74 -6.57
N THR A 74 -16.47 -3.89 -6.27
CA THR A 74 -15.93 -3.84 -4.91
C THR A 74 -15.03 -2.62 -4.80
N TYR A 75 -15.22 -1.85 -3.74
CA TYR A 75 -14.44 -0.66 -3.44
C TYR A 75 -13.85 -0.75 -2.04
N PHE A 76 -12.78 0.01 -1.81
CA PHE A 76 -12.12 0.13 -0.52
C PHE A 76 -12.03 1.60 -0.16
N GLU A 77 -12.34 1.96 1.08
CA GLU A 77 -11.95 3.30 1.55
C GLU A 77 -10.45 3.30 1.85
N LYS A 78 -9.74 4.30 1.32
CA LYS A 78 -8.28 4.38 1.44
C LYS A 78 -7.81 4.38 2.91
N SER A 79 -8.41 5.22 3.76
CA SER A 79 -8.07 5.36 5.17
C SER A 79 -8.27 4.06 5.96
N GLU A 80 -9.37 3.34 5.72
CA GLU A 80 -9.63 2.05 6.37
C GLU A 80 -8.62 0.99 5.93
N LEU A 81 -8.26 0.98 4.65
CA LEU A 81 -7.30 0.03 4.11
C LEU A 81 -5.88 0.28 4.66
N GLU A 82 -5.47 1.54 4.74
CA GLU A 82 -4.19 1.96 5.35
C GLU A 82 -4.15 1.63 6.85
N ALA A 83 -5.21 1.98 7.60
CA ALA A 83 -5.31 1.64 9.03
C ALA A 83 -5.21 0.12 9.24
N ARG A 84 -5.87 -0.66 8.37
CA ARG A 84 -5.85 -2.12 8.41
C ARG A 84 -4.45 -2.71 8.22
N GLN A 85 -3.59 -2.09 7.41
CA GLN A 85 -2.19 -2.51 7.23
C GLN A 85 -1.40 -2.36 8.52
N LEU A 86 -1.69 -1.34 9.33
CA LEU A 86 -1.01 -1.07 10.60
C LEU A 86 -1.58 -1.85 11.79
N MET A 87 -2.74 -2.50 11.65
CA MET A 87 -3.40 -3.20 12.76
C MET A 87 -2.58 -4.35 13.34
N HIS A 88 -1.81 -5.07 12.53
CA HIS A 88 -1.06 -6.26 12.95
C HIS A 88 0.38 -5.92 13.33
N ARG A 89 0.52 -4.93 14.22
CA ARG A 89 1.83 -4.56 14.75
C ARG A 89 2.43 -5.74 15.54
N VAL A 90 3.64 -6.13 15.18
CA VAL A 90 4.44 -7.12 15.92
C VAL A 90 5.41 -6.37 16.82
N SER A 91 5.44 -6.73 18.11
CA SER A 91 6.41 -6.16 19.05
C SER A 91 7.83 -6.59 18.70
N THR A 92 8.79 -5.69 18.88
CA THR A 92 10.22 -6.00 18.70
C THR A 92 10.73 -6.86 19.86
N SER A 93 11.90 -7.48 19.67
CA SER A 93 12.56 -8.26 20.72
C SER A 93 12.81 -7.40 21.97
N ASP A 94 13.28 -6.17 21.78
CA ASP A 94 13.57 -5.23 22.87
C ASP A 94 12.31 -4.85 23.67
N GLU A 95 11.17 -4.67 22.99
CA GLU A 95 9.89 -4.41 23.67
C GLU A 95 9.42 -5.60 24.49
N ILE A 96 9.65 -6.82 24.00
CA ILE A 96 9.31 -8.05 24.69
C ILE A 96 10.23 -8.21 25.92
N GLU A 97 11.53 -7.98 25.76
CA GLU A 97 12.50 -8.04 26.85
C GLU A 97 12.22 -7.00 27.94
N ALA A 98 11.95 -5.74 27.56
CA ALA A 98 11.59 -4.70 28.51
C ALA A 98 10.31 -5.03 29.30
N LYS A 99 9.29 -5.60 28.63
CA LYS A 99 8.07 -6.11 29.29
C LYS A 99 8.39 -7.26 30.26
N ALA A 100 9.27 -8.18 29.87
CA ALA A 100 9.69 -9.31 30.71
C ALA A 100 10.47 -8.82 31.95
N GLN A 101 11.42 -7.89 31.78
CA GLN A 101 12.16 -7.27 32.88
C GLN A 101 11.21 -6.57 33.86
N THR A 102 10.26 -5.78 33.35
CA THR A 102 9.24 -5.10 34.18
C THR A 102 8.40 -6.11 34.98
N TYR A 103 7.97 -7.21 34.35
CA TYR A 103 7.21 -8.26 35.02
C TYR A 103 8.02 -8.95 36.14
N CYS A 104 9.28 -9.29 35.88
CA CYS A 104 10.17 -9.92 36.87
C CYS A 104 10.48 -9.01 38.08
N ILE A 105 10.54 -7.68 37.87
CA ILE A 105 10.78 -6.70 38.93
C ILE A 105 9.50 -6.44 39.74
N GLY A 106 8.34 -6.34 39.08
CA GLY A 106 7.04 -6.06 39.72
C GLY A 106 6.54 -7.18 40.63
N ASN A 107 6.84 -8.45 40.33
CA ASN A 107 6.36 -9.60 41.11
C ASN A 107 7.15 -9.90 42.40
N LYS A 108 8.13 -9.07 42.79
CA LYS A 108 8.89 -9.26 44.05
C LYS A 108 8.18 -8.75 45.32
N LYS A 109 6.98 -8.18 45.22
CA LYS A 109 6.19 -7.70 46.39
C LYS A 109 4.95 -8.56 46.61
N GLY A 110 5.10 -9.74 47.21
CA GLY A 110 3.95 -10.61 47.45
C GLY A 110 4.17 -11.84 48.33
N GLY A 111 5.22 -11.88 49.15
CA GLY A 111 5.29 -12.86 50.24
C GLY A 111 4.49 -12.39 51.44
N LYS A 112 3.15 -12.49 51.40
CA LYS A 112 2.33 -12.41 52.63
C LYS A 112 2.49 -13.75 53.37
N LYS A 113 3.25 -13.74 54.46
CA LYS A 113 3.07 -14.69 55.57
C LYS A 113 2.02 -14.14 56.52
#